data_AF-A0A9Q1QH53-F1
#
_entry.id   AF-A0A9Q1QH53-F1
#
_cell.length_a   1.000
_cell.length_b   1.000
_cell.length_c   1.000
_cell.angle_alpha   90.00
_cell.angle_beta   90.00
_cell.angle_gamma   90.00
#
_symmetry.space_group_name_H-M   'P 1'
#
loop_
_entity.id
_entity.type
_entity.pdbx_description
1 polymer ?
#
loop_
_entity_poly.entity_id
_entity_poly.type
_entity_poly.pdbx_seq_one_letter_code
_entity_poly.pdbx_strand_id
1 'polypeptide(L)'
;MAENTQSGSRAEVRIHPTRRLPDFLQSVNLKYVKLGYHYLMTHLLTLCLIPLMAVIFIQASQMEYDDVYQLWLHLQYNLVSVIVCSTILVFGSTVYFMTRPRSVYLVDFSLYHPPSHLRVKFKDFIEHSRLTGDFDESSLEFQRKILERSGLGEETVVPEAMHSIPPRPSMAAARKEAEDVMFGALDDLFATTGVKPKNIGILVVNCSLFNPTPSLSAMIVNKYKLRGNIRSFNLGGMGCSAGVIAVDLAKDLLQVHRNTYAVVVSTENITQNWYFGNKKSMLIPNCLFRVGGAAVLLSNKTADRRRAKYSLVHVVRTHKGADDKAFQCVYQEQDDVGKTGVSLSKDLMAIAGDALKTNITTLGPLVLPVSEQLLFFATLVGRKLFNAKMKPYIPDFKLAFEHFCIHAGGRAVIDELEKNLQLGPTHVEASRMTLHRFGNTSSSSIWYELGYTEAKGRMRRGHRVWQIAFGSGFKCNSAVWQALRNVKPSPKSPWLECIDSILGHVIDEMLIIEEVAFVHELVLVPLAGPEAFVPENFVRVTGHSSHLCVGQIGMGEWSGEMGCGVN
;
A
#
# COMPACT_ATOMS: atom_id res chain seq x y z
N MET A 1 19.03 -35.75 67.47
CA MET A 1 20.41 -36.23 67.23
C MET A 1 20.65 -36.10 65.74
N ALA A 2 21.17 -34.99 65.23
CA ALA A 2 22.50 -34.38 65.37
C ALA A 2 23.10 -34.40 63.95
N GLU A 3 23.02 -33.28 63.23
CA GLU A 3 24.13 -32.35 62.95
C GLU A 3 25.18 -32.91 61.98
N ASN A 4 25.29 -32.31 60.78
CA ASN A 4 26.51 -31.56 60.48
C ASN A 4 26.37 -30.60 59.29
N THR A 5 27.01 -29.45 59.46
CA THR A 5 27.06 -28.27 58.60
C THR A 5 28.43 -28.12 57.93
N GLN A 6 28.41 -27.62 56.68
CA GLN A 6 29.40 -26.75 55.98
C GLN A 6 30.85 -27.22 55.67
N SER A 7 31.21 -27.19 54.38
CA SER A 7 32.03 -26.14 53.71
C SER A 7 32.25 -26.58 52.24
N GLY A 8 32.06 -25.78 51.20
CA GLY A 8 32.89 -24.65 50.80
C GLY A 8 33.68 -24.97 49.50
N SER A 9 33.05 -24.86 48.32
CA SER A 9 33.79 -24.78 47.04
C SER A 9 33.13 -23.79 46.09
N ARG A 10 33.85 -22.70 45.78
CA ARG A 10 33.51 -21.72 44.73
C ARG A 10 33.44 -22.43 43.38
N ALA A 11 32.25 -22.54 42.80
CA ALA A 11 32.09 -22.85 41.39
C ALA A 11 32.18 -21.53 40.60
N GLU A 12 33.29 -21.32 39.91
CA GLU A 12 33.45 -20.26 38.90
C GLU A 12 32.40 -20.46 37.79
N VAL A 13 31.51 -19.48 37.64
CA VAL A 13 30.64 -19.38 36.48
C VAL A 13 31.50 -19.02 35.27
N ARG A 14 31.85 -20.02 34.46
CA ARG A 14 32.38 -19.79 33.11
C ARG A 14 31.27 -19.19 32.25
N ILE A 15 31.33 -17.87 32.08
CA ILE A 15 30.57 -17.14 31.07
C ILE A 15 31.09 -17.60 29.70
N HIS A 16 30.32 -18.43 29.01
CA HIS A 16 30.54 -18.69 27.59
C HIS A 16 30.33 -17.38 26.82
N PRO A 17 31.30 -16.90 26.02
CA PRO A 17 31.09 -15.73 25.19
C PRO A 17 30.00 -16.08 24.18
N THR A 18 28.99 -15.21 24.19
CA THR A 18 27.89 -15.10 23.24
C THR A 18 28.32 -15.51 21.82
N ARG A 19 27.62 -16.52 21.27
CA ARG A 19 27.60 -16.80 19.83
C ARG A 19 27.39 -15.47 19.10
N ARG A 20 28.39 -15.05 18.31
CA ARG A 20 28.31 -13.88 17.42
C ARG A 20 27.03 -13.97 16.60
N LEU A 21 26.22 -12.92 16.68
CA LEU A 21 25.14 -12.65 15.74
C LEU A 21 25.69 -12.80 14.30
N PRO A 22 24.96 -13.45 13.38
CA PRO A 22 25.35 -13.44 11.98
C PRO A 22 25.44 -11.99 11.49
N ASP A 23 26.54 -11.67 10.82
CA ASP A 23 26.91 -10.33 10.41
C ASP A 23 25.88 -9.74 9.44
N PHE A 24 24.93 -8.98 9.99
CA PHE A 24 23.74 -8.45 9.31
C PHE A 24 24.13 -7.61 8.08
N LEU A 25 25.29 -6.96 8.13
CA LEU A 25 25.84 -6.15 7.04
C LEU A 25 26.41 -6.99 5.89
N GLN A 26 26.93 -8.21 6.13
CA GLN A 26 27.33 -9.11 5.05
C GLN A 26 26.11 -9.61 4.26
N SER A 27 24.99 -9.88 4.94
CA SER A 27 23.76 -10.35 4.29
C SER A 27 23.17 -9.33 3.31
N VAL A 28 23.21 -8.05 3.67
CA VAL A 28 22.72 -6.93 2.85
C VAL A 28 23.67 -6.70 1.67
N ASN A 29 24.99 -6.70 1.90
CA ASN A 29 26.00 -6.58 0.83
C ASN A 29 25.90 -7.72 -0.21
N LEU A 30 25.73 -8.97 0.22
CA LEU A 30 25.54 -10.12 -0.68
C LEU A 30 24.27 -10.00 -1.52
N LYS A 31 23.21 -9.41 -0.97
CA LYS A 31 21.94 -9.22 -1.68
C LYS A 31 22.05 -8.19 -2.81
N TYR A 32 22.77 -7.08 -2.58
CA TYR A 32 23.02 -6.06 -3.60
C TYR A 32 24.04 -6.48 -4.65
N VAL A 33 25.12 -7.19 -4.26
CA VAL A 33 26.06 -7.78 -5.22
C VAL A 33 25.34 -8.82 -6.09
N LYS A 34 24.47 -9.66 -5.50
CA LYS A 34 23.61 -10.56 -6.26
C LYS A 34 22.64 -9.82 -7.18
N LEU A 35 22.05 -8.69 -6.75
CA LEU A 35 21.11 -7.92 -7.58
C LEU A 35 21.82 -7.24 -8.76
N GLY A 36 22.99 -6.63 -8.52
CA GLY A 36 23.82 -6.04 -9.57
C GLY A 36 24.39 -7.09 -10.54
N TYR A 37 24.85 -8.23 -10.03
CA TYR A 37 25.28 -9.36 -10.84
C TYR A 37 24.11 -9.97 -11.63
N HIS A 38 22.93 -10.10 -11.02
CA HIS A 38 21.73 -10.58 -11.71
C HIS A 38 21.29 -9.61 -12.80
N TYR A 39 21.29 -8.31 -12.55
CA TYR A 39 21.01 -7.30 -13.58
C TYR A 39 22.01 -7.38 -14.73
N LEU A 40 23.31 -7.42 -14.42
CA LEU A 40 24.37 -7.56 -15.41
C LEU A 40 24.20 -8.85 -16.22
N MET A 41 23.97 -10.00 -15.58
CA MET A 41 23.77 -11.28 -16.27
C MET A 41 22.46 -11.33 -17.07
N THR A 42 21.39 -10.72 -16.57
CA THR A 42 20.09 -10.67 -17.25
C THR A 42 20.14 -9.78 -18.49
N HIS A 43 20.95 -8.72 -18.46
CA HIS A 43 21.11 -7.77 -19.57
C HIS A 43 22.41 -7.96 -20.36
N LEU A 44 23.27 -8.93 -20.01
CA LEU A 44 24.56 -9.18 -20.65
C LEU A 44 24.41 -9.41 -22.14
N LEU A 45 23.44 -10.26 -22.51
CA LEU A 45 23.11 -10.53 -23.91
C LEU A 45 22.72 -9.25 -24.65
N THR A 46 21.92 -8.38 -24.02
CA THR A 46 21.53 -7.09 -24.61
C THR A 46 22.71 -6.13 -24.72
N LEU A 47 23.56 -6.06 -23.68
CA LEU A 47 24.77 -5.23 -23.63
C LEU A 47 25.82 -5.67 -24.65
N CYS A 48 25.91 -6.97 -24.97
CA CYS A 48 26.78 -7.49 -26.02
C CYS A 48 26.16 -7.38 -27.42
N LEU A 49 24.84 -7.54 -27.56
CA LEU A 49 24.15 -7.47 -28.84
C LEU A 49 24.04 -6.05 -29.41
N ILE A 50 23.92 -5.02 -28.56
CA ILE A 50 23.82 -3.62 -29.02
C ILE A 50 25.09 -3.16 -29.78
N PRO A 51 26.32 -3.34 -29.25
CA PRO A 51 27.55 -3.05 -29.98
C PRO A 51 27.67 -3.88 -31.26
N LEU A 52 27.30 -5.17 -31.21
CA LEU A 52 27.35 -6.06 -32.38
C LEU A 52 26.40 -5.58 -33.49
N MET A 53 25.16 -5.21 -33.13
CA MET A 53 24.19 -4.64 -34.06
C MET A 53 24.66 -3.29 -34.64
N ALA A 54 25.32 -2.46 -33.82
CA ALA A 54 25.90 -1.20 -34.29
C ALA A 54 27.04 -1.44 -35.30
N VAL A 55 27.92 -2.42 -35.03
CA VAL A 55 28.99 -2.81 -35.96
C VAL A 55 28.42 -3.34 -37.28
N ILE A 56 27.43 -4.24 -37.22
CA ILE A 56 26.75 -4.78 -38.41
C ILE A 56 26.09 -3.65 -39.22
N PHE A 57 25.42 -2.71 -38.54
CA PHE A 57 24.78 -1.58 -39.20
C PHE A 57 25.79 -0.65 -39.88
N ILE A 58 26.92 -0.36 -39.23
CA ILE A 58 28.02 0.43 -39.81
C ILE A 58 28.58 -0.29 -41.04
N GLN A 59 28.87 -1.59 -40.94
CA GLN A 59 29.36 -2.39 -42.07
C GLN A 59 28.36 -2.40 -43.23
N ALA A 60 27.08 -2.63 -42.95
CA ALA A 60 26.03 -2.61 -43.98
C ALA A 60 25.89 -1.24 -44.67
N SER A 61 26.10 -0.14 -43.93
CA SER A 61 26.07 1.22 -44.49
C SER A 61 27.27 1.55 -45.39
N GLN A 62 28.34 0.76 -45.32
CA GLN A 62 29.57 0.92 -46.10
C GLN A 62 29.65 -0.04 -47.29
N MET A 63 28.66 -0.92 -47.49
CA MET A 63 28.67 -1.89 -48.60
C MET A 63 28.38 -1.21 -49.94
N GLU A 64 29.22 -1.49 -50.94
CA GLU A 64 28.98 -1.09 -52.32
C GLU A 64 28.17 -2.16 -53.08
N TYR A 65 27.71 -1.83 -54.30
CA TYR A 65 26.86 -2.73 -55.10
C TYR A 65 27.52 -4.10 -55.37
N ASP A 66 28.83 -4.10 -55.61
CA ASP A 66 29.61 -5.34 -55.85
C ASP A 66 29.70 -6.21 -54.59
N ASP A 67 29.77 -5.63 -53.39
CA ASP A 67 29.78 -6.38 -52.12
C ASP A 67 28.45 -7.09 -51.88
N VAL A 68 27.33 -6.45 -52.24
CA VAL A 68 25.99 -7.04 -52.14
C VAL A 68 25.85 -8.20 -53.14
N TYR A 69 26.38 -8.04 -54.36
CA TYR A 69 26.38 -9.08 -55.37
C TYR A 69 27.22 -10.31 -54.97
N GLN A 70 28.40 -10.09 -54.38
CA GLN A 70 29.24 -11.17 -53.84
C GLN A 70 28.61 -11.86 -52.63
N LEU A 71 27.97 -11.10 -51.72
CA LEU A 71 27.23 -11.68 -50.60
C LEU A 71 26.06 -12.55 -51.10
N TRP A 72 25.35 -12.10 -52.12
CA TRP A 72 24.27 -12.86 -52.75
C TRP A 72 24.74 -14.18 -53.36
N LEU A 73 25.85 -14.14 -54.14
CA LEU A 73 26.48 -15.35 -54.67
C LEU A 73 26.90 -16.29 -53.52
N HIS A 74 27.52 -15.76 -52.47
CA HIS A 74 27.96 -16.57 -51.34
C HIS A 74 26.79 -17.23 -50.59
N LEU A 75 25.68 -16.53 -50.42
CA LEU A 75 24.43 -17.07 -49.85
C LEU A 75 23.80 -18.15 -50.73
N GLN A 76 23.86 -18.03 -52.06
CA GLN A 76 23.37 -19.05 -52.99
C GLN A 76 24.20 -20.35 -52.93
N TYR A 77 25.52 -20.25 -52.82
CA TYR A 77 26.40 -21.42 -52.78
C TYR A 77 26.57 -22.04 -51.39
N ASN A 78 26.30 -21.30 -50.30
CA ASN A 78 26.31 -21.79 -48.92
C ASN A 78 24.90 -21.99 -48.34
N LEU A 79 24.05 -22.73 -49.07
CA LEU A 79 22.68 -23.04 -48.66
C LEU A 79 22.60 -23.66 -47.25
N VAL A 80 23.58 -24.47 -46.85
CA VAL A 80 23.68 -25.06 -45.51
C VAL A 80 23.79 -23.98 -44.44
N SER A 81 24.68 -23.00 -44.62
CA SER A 81 24.85 -21.90 -43.67
C SER A 81 23.60 -21.05 -43.55
N VAL A 82 22.91 -20.78 -44.66
CA VAL A 82 21.64 -20.05 -44.67
C VAL A 82 20.58 -20.81 -43.87
N ILE A 83 20.40 -22.11 -44.14
CA ILE A 83 19.43 -22.94 -43.43
C ILE A 83 19.74 -22.99 -41.93
N VAL A 84 21.00 -23.17 -41.55
CA VAL A 84 21.42 -23.22 -40.14
C VAL A 84 21.16 -21.88 -39.45
N CYS A 85 21.58 -20.76 -40.04
CA CYS A 85 21.35 -19.43 -39.48
C CYS A 85 19.86 -19.09 -39.37
N SER A 86 19.06 -19.38 -40.40
CA SER A 86 17.61 -19.18 -40.37
C SER A 86 16.94 -20.06 -39.33
N THR A 87 17.37 -21.31 -39.17
CA THR A 87 16.84 -22.23 -38.15
C THR A 87 17.15 -21.72 -36.75
N ILE A 88 18.40 -21.29 -36.49
CA ILE A 88 18.80 -20.69 -35.21
C ILE A 88 18.00 -19.42 -34.93
N LEU A 89 17.79 -18.56 -35.94
CA LEU A 89 17.05 -17.31 -35.77
C LEU A 89 15.57 -17.58 -35.49
N VAL A 90 14.92 -18.49 -36.23
CA VAL A 90 13.51 -18.85 -36.02
C VAL A 90 13.33 -19.55 -34.68
N PHE A 91 14.17 -20.52 -34.34
CA PHE A 91 14.13 -21.21 -33.06
C PHE A 91 14.39 -20.24 -31.90
N GLY A 92 15.46 -19.44 -31.99
CA GLY A 92 15.81 -18.43 -31.00
C GLY A 92 14.71 -17.39 -30.80
N SER A 93 14.12 -16.89 -31.90
CA SER A 93 12.96 -15.98 -31.84
C SER A 93 11.74 -16.64 -31.21
N THR A 94 11.44 -17.89 -31.60
CA THR A 94 10.32 -18.65 -31.05
C THR A 94 10.49 -18.86 -29.54
N VAL A 95 11.67 -19.33 -29.11
CA VAL A 95 12.01 -19.48 -27.69
C VAL A 95 11.90 -18.13 -26.98
N TYR A 96 12.47 -17.06 -27.53
CA TYR A 96 12.38 -15.71 -26.96
C TYR A 96 10.93 -15.25 -26.75
N PHE A 97 10.07 -15.37 -27.78
CA PHE A 97 8.66 -15.00 -27.66
C PHE A 97 7.87 -15.92 -26.72
N MET A 98 8.27 -17.18 -26.58
CA MET A 98 7.63 -18.14 -25.68
C MET A 98 8.04 -17.97 -24.21
N THR A 99 9.29 -17.58 -23.95
CA THR A 99 9.85 -17.40 -22.60
C THR A 99 9.68 -15.98 -22.06
N ARG A 100 9.43 -14.99 -22.92
CA ARG A 100 9.21 -13.60 -22.48
C ARG A 100 7.98 -13.51 -21.56
N PRO A 101 8.10 -12.85 -20.40
CA PRO A 101 6.96 -12.56 -19.54
C PRO A 101 5.90 -11.74 -20.28
N ARG A 102 4.63 -12.09 -20.07
CA ARG A 102 3.50 -11.37 -20.65
C ARG A 102 3.18 -10.15 -19.82
N SER A 103 2.83 -9.07 -20.49
CA SER A 103 2.25 -7.91 -19.83
C SER A 103 0.94 -8.29 -19.13
N VAL A 104 0.76 -7.78 -17.92
CA VAL A 104 -0.50 -7.86 -17.17
C VAL A 104 -1.14 -6.48 -17.21
N TYR A 105 -2.34 -6.42 -17.75
CA TYR A 105 -3.12 -5.20 -17.93
C TYR A 105 -4.20 -5.11 -16.86
N LEU A 106 -4.31 -3.97 -16.20
CA LEU A 106 -5.51 -3.57 -15.47
C LEU A 106 -6.49 -3.01 -16.48
N VAL A 107 -7.48 -3.81 -16.83
CA VAL A 107 -8.52 -3.41 -17.77
C VAL A 107 -9.36 -2.31 -17.16
N ASP A 108 -9.94 -2.60 -16.00
CA ASP A 108 -10.72 -1.68 -15.19
C ASP A 108 -10.82 -2.22 -13.75
N PHE A 109 -11.31 -1.38 -12.83
CA PHE A 109 -11.70 -1.78 -11.49
C PHE A 109 -12.98 -1.03 -11.08
N SER A 110 -13.67 -1.55 -10.07
CA SER A 110 -14.88 -0.94 -9.53
C SER A 110 -14.84 -1.01 -8.01
N LEU A 111 -15.38 0.01 -7.37
CA LEU A 111 -15.40 0.18 -5.93
C LEU A 111 -16.83 0.02 -5.46
N TYR A 112 -17.02 -0.67 -4.34
CA TYR A 112 -18.33 -0.75 -3.72
C TYR A 112 -18.75 0.65 -3.24
N HIS A 113 -19.98 1.07 -3.59
CA HIS A 113 -20.58 2.29 -3.10
C HIS A 113 -21.55 1.95 -1.97
N PRO A 114 -21.20 2.24 -0.69
CA PRO A 114 -22.06 1.89 0.42
C PRO A 114 -23.34 2.75 0.43
N PRO A 115 -24.50 2.17 0.75
CA PRO A 115 -25.75 2.92 0.83
C PRO A 115 -25.73 3.92 1.99
N SER A 116 -26.38 5.06 1.80
CA SER A 116 -26.35 6.20 2.74
C SER A 116 -26.94 5.90 4.12
N HIS A 117 -27.88 4.96 4.22
CA HIS A 117 -28.50 4.57 5.50
C HIS A 117 -27.53 3.81 6.43
N LEU A 118 -26.38 3.33 5.94
CA LEU A 118 -25.36 2.67 6.76
C LEU A 118 -24.33 3.65 7.35
N ARG A 119 -24.45 4.95 7.06
CA ARG A 119 -23.58 5.98 7.61
C ARG A 119 -23.80 6.11 9.12
N VAL A 120 -22.73 6.31 9.86
CA VAL A 120 -22.78 6.47 11.31
C VAL A 120 -21.96 7.69 11.74
N LYS A 121 -22.58 8.59 12.50
CA LYS A 121 -21.88 9.71 13.12
C LYS A 121 -21.12 9.24 14.35
N PHE A 122 -20.06 9.94 14.74
CA PHE A 122 -19.27 9.59 15.93
C PHE A 122 -20.10 9.62 17.20
N LYS A 123 -21.01 10.60 17.34
CA LYS A 123 -21.94 10.67 18.47
C LYS A 123 -22.84 9.43 18.52
N ASP A 124 -23.42 9.05 17.39
CA ASP A 124 -24.33 7.90 17.31
C ASP A 124 -23.57 6.59 17.54
N PHE A 125 -22.33 6.47 17.04
CA PHE A 125 -21.44 5.34 17.30
C PHE A 125 -21.19 5.15 18.81
N ILE A 126 -20.83 6.23 19.51
CA ILE A 126 -20.52 6.18 20.94
C ILE A 126 -21.78 5.91 21.76
N GLU A 127 -22.91 6.51 21.39
CA GLU A 127 -24.18 6.26 22.07
C GLU A 127 -24.65 4.82 21.87
N HIS A 128 -24.59 4.28 20.66
CA HIS A 128 -24.91 2.88 20.40
C HIS A 128 -23.98 1.94 21.17
N SER A 129 -22.67 2.26 21.22
CA SER A 129 -21.70 1.50 22.01
C SER A 129 -22.04 1.51 23.50
N ARG A 130 -22.45 2.66 24.05
CA ARG A 130 -22.91 2.77 25.44
C ARG A 130 -24.14 1.90 25.69
N LEU A 131 -25.11 1.93 24.77
CA LEU A 131 -26.36 1.18 24.88
C LEU A 131 -26.19 -0.34 24.78
N THR A 132 -25.04 -0.86 24.30
CA THR A 132 -24.79 -2.32 24.33
C THR A 132 -24.53 -2.83 25.74
N GLY A 133 -24.06 -1.98 26.66
CA GLY A 133 -23.71 -2.36 28.02
C GLY A 133 -22.40 -3.14 28.17
N ASP A 134 -21.65 -3.36 27.09
CA ASP A 134 -20.38 -4.12 27.11
C ASP A 134 -19.16 -3.28 27.51
N PHE A 135 -19.21 -1.97 27.27
CA PHE A 135 -18.05 -1.09 27.37
C PHE A 135 -18.09 -0.22 28.62
N ASP A 136 -16.97 -0.15 29.34
CA ASP A 136 -16.78 0.79 30.44
C ASP A 136 -16.55 2.23 29.95
N GLU A 137 -16.75 3.22 30.82
CA GLU A 137 -16.62 4.63 30.45
C GLU A 137 -15.21 4.99 29.94
N SER A 138 -14.17 4.31 30.45
CA SER A 138 -12.79 4.53 30.02
C SER A 138 -12.56 4.05 28.58
N SER A 139 -13.25 2.98 28.19
CA SER A 139 -13.21 2.37 26.86
C SER A 139 -14.06 3.16 25.88
N LEU A 140 -15.23 3.66 26.29
CA LEU A 140 -16.04 4.59 25.50
C LEU A 140 -15.27 5.89 25.22
N GLU A 141 -14.65 6.48 26.23
CA GLU A 141 -13.83 7.68 26.09
C GLU A 141 -12.58 7.42 25.21
N PHE A 142 -11.97 6.24 25.32
CA PHE A 142 -10.89 5.84 24.43
C PHE A 142 -11.36 5.76 22.98
N GLN A 143 -12.48 5.09 22.70
CA GLN A 143 -13.06 4.99 21.36
C GLN A 143 -13.40 6.38 20.79
N ARG A 144 -14.00 7.27 21.59
CA ARG A 144 -14.32 8.65 21.20
C ARG A 144 -13.07 9.40 20.73
N LYS A 145 -11.98 9.36 21.51
CA LYS A 145 -10.70 9.97 21.14
C LYS A 145 -10.11 9.40 19.85
N ILE A 146 -10.24 8.10 19.62
CA ILE A 146 -9.76 7.48 18.39
C ILE A 146 -10.58 7.96 17.19
N LEU A 147 -11.91 7.99 17.28
CA LEU A 147 -12.76 8.48 16.19
C LEU A 147 -12.38 9.92 15.80
N GLU A 148 -12.28 10.83 16.78
CA GLU A 148 -11.96 12.24 16.57
C GLU A 148 -10.54 12.50 16.02
N ARG A 149 -9.57 11.62 16.28
CA ARG A 149 -8.15 11.86 15.92
C ARG A 149 -7.64 10.99 14.80
N SER A 150 -8.40 9.98 14.39
CA SER A 150 -7.97 8.98 13.41
C SER A 150 -7.93 9.49 11.98
N GLY A 151 -8.54 10.64 11.69
CA GLY A 151 -8.71 11.19 10.35
C GLY A 151 -9.92 10.60 9.59
N LEU A 152 -10.80 9.87 10.27
CA LEU A 152 -12.09 9.47 9.74
C LEU A 152 -13.04 10.68 9.69
N GLY A 153 -13.97 10.66 8.74
CA GLY A 153 -15.09 11.60 8.68
C GLY A 153 -16.39 11.01 9.24
N GLU A 154 -17.35 11.90 9.48
CA GLU A 154 -18.70 11.61 9.98
C GLU A 154 -19.61 10.90 8.96
N GLU A 155 -19.13 10.69 7.72
CA GLU A 155 -19.87 10.01 6.66
C GLU A 155 -19.46 8.55 6.44
N THR A 156 -18.59 8.01 7.30
CA THR A 156 -18.12 6.63 7.18
C THR A 156 -19.22 5.62 7.54
N VAL A 157 -19.10 4.38 7.04
CA VAL A 157 -20.15 3.36 7.13
C VAL A 157 -19.74 2.13 7.93
N VAL A 158 -20.65 1.62 8.75
CA VAL A 158 -20.49 0.36 9.50
C VAL A 158 -21.52 -0.67 9.00
N PRO A 159 -21.32 -1.99 9.23
CA PRO A 159 -22.24 -3.01 8.74
C PRO A 159 -23.62 -2.86 9.35
N GLU A 160 -24.66 -3.26 8.60
CA GLU A 160 -26.06 -3.20 9.02
C GLU A 160 -26.29 -3.86 10.40
N ALA A 161 -25.58 -4.97 10.68
CA ALA A 161 -25.66 -5.67 11.96
C ALA A 161 -25.28 -4.81 13.18
N MET A 162 -24.45 -3.78 12.98
CA MET A 162 -23.96 -2.88 14.04
C MET A 162 -24.90 -1.69 14.29
N HIS A 163 -25.91 -1.49 13.44
CA HIS A 163 -26.94 -0.45 13.64
C HIS A 163 -28.07 -0.91 14.58
N SER A 164 -28.18 -2.22 14.84
CA SER A 164 -29.14 -2.75 15.82
C SER A 164 -28.66 -2.51 17.26
N ILE A 165 -29.61 -2.29 18.19
CA ILE A 165 -29.32 -2.17 19.63
C ILE A 165 -30.07 -3.29 20.38
N PRO A 166 -29.36 -4.26 21.00
CA PRO A 166 -27.92 -4.49 20.87
C PRO A 166 -27.53 -4.96 19.44
N PRO A 167 -26.24 -4.84 19.05
CA PRO A 167 -25.74 -5.33 17.77
C PRO A 167 -26.06 -6.81 17.56
N ARG A 168 -26.32 -7.20 16.30
CA ARG A 168 -26.73 -8.58 15.95
C ARG A 168 -25.73 -9.24 14.99
N PRO A 169 -24.45 -9.39 15.37
CA PRO A 169 -23.50 -10.11 14.54
C PRO A 169 -23.91 -11.57 14.44
N SER A 170 -24.03 -12.07 13.21
CA SER A 170 -24.36 -13.47 12.94
C SER A 170 -23.67 -13.92 11.64
N MET A 171 -23.57 -15.24 11.45
CA MET A 171 -23.10 -15.78 10.17
C MET A 171 -23.95 -15.30 8.98
N ALA A 172 -25.26 -15.15 9.18
CA ALA A 172 -26.17 -14.66 8.14
C ALA A 172 -25.89 -13.19 7.81
N ALA A 173 -25.74 -12.34 8.83
CA ALA A 173 -25.43 -10.92 8.63
C ALA A 173 -24.04 -10.72 8.01
N ALA A 174 -23.05 -11.52 8.39
CA ALA A 174 -21.72 -11.47 7.80
C ALA A 174 -21.70 -11.92 6.34
N ARG A 175 -22.43 -13.00 6.00
CA ARG A 175 -22.63 -13.37 4.60
C ARG A 175 -23.31 -12.25 3.82
N LYS A 176 -24.34 -11.61 4.40
CA LYS A 176 -25.06 -10.50 3.78
C LYS A 176 -24.14 -9.31 3.47
N GLU A 177 -23.34 -8.86 4.45
CA GLU A 177 -22.32 -7.81 4.22
C GLU A 177 -21.35 -8.21 3.09
N ALA A 178 -20.82 -9.43 3.13
CA ALA A 178 -19.89 -9.90 2.10
C ALA A 178 -20.55 -9.97 0.71
N GLU A 179 -21.80 -10.40 0.62
CA GLU A 179 -22.58 -10.42 -0.63
C GLU A 179 -22.80 -9.02 -1.18
N ASP A 180 -23.27 -8.08 -0.36
CA ASP A 180 -23.55 -6.72 -0.79
C ASP A 180 -22.29 -6.03 -1.33
N VAL A 181 -21.18 -6.16 -0.61
CA VAL A 181 -19.91 -5.56 -1.00
C VAL A 181 -19.33 -6.21 -2.26
N MET A 182 -19.18 -7.54 -2.27
CA MET A 182 -18.55 -8.25 -3.39
C MET A 182 -19.40 -8.16 -4.65
N PHE A 183 -20.71 -8.36 -4.54
CA PHE A 183 -21.60 -8.36 -5.70
C PHE A 183 -21.82 -6.95 -6.23
N GLY A 184 -21.98 -5.94 -5.36
CA GLY A 184 -22.07 -4.56 -5.79
C GLY A 184 -20.85 -4.13 -6.62
N ALA A 185 -19.63 -4.42 -6.15
CA ALA A 185 -18.42 -4.09 -6.90
C ALA A 185 -18.28 -4.91 -8.21
N LEU A 186 -18.66 -6.19 -8.22
CA LEU A 186 -18.57 -7.05 -9.40
C LEU A 186 -19.61 -6.71 -10.47
N ASP A 187 -20.83 -6.38 -10.07
CA ASP A 187 -21.90 -5.96 -10.98
C ASP A 187 -21.49 -4.72 -11.76
N ASP A 188 -20.91 -3.74 -11.08
CA ASP A 188 -20.37 -2.53 -11.72
C ASP A 188 -19.18 -2.82 -12.62
N LEU A 189 -18.27 -3.71 -12.22
CA LEU A 189 -17.12 -4.10 -13.02
C LEU A 189 -17.55 -4.79 -14.32
N PHE A 190 -18.48 -5.75 -14.25
CA PHE A 190 -18.96 -6.46 -15.43
C PHE A 190 -19.78 -5.55 -16.33
N ALA A 191 -20.62 -4.67 -15.77
CA ALA A 191 -21.37 -3.68 -16.54
C ALA A 191 -20.44 -2.70 -17.28
N THR A 192 -19.42 -2.17 -16.60
CA THR A 192 -18.49 -1.18 -17.17
C THR A 192 -17.60 -1.80 -18.25
N THR A 193 -17.13 -3.02 -18.02
CA THR A 193 -16.16 -3.67 -18.92
C THR A 193 -16.80 -4.46 -20.05
N GLY A 194 -18.08 -4.80 -19.95
CA GLY A 194 -18.80 -5.69 -20.87
C GLY A 194 -18.30 -7.15 -20.86
N VAL A 195 -17.40 -7.51 -19.93
CA VAL A 195 -16.83 -8.86 -19.86
C VAL A 195 -17.84 -9.80 -19.23
N LYS A 196 -18.27 -10.80 -20.00
CA LYS A 196 -19.17 -11.86 -19.52
C LYS A 196 -18.49 -12.66 -18.40
N PRO A 197 -19.18 -12.93 -17.27
CA PRO A 197 -18.60 -13.70 -16.16
C PRO A 197 -18.03 -15.08 -16.58
N LYS A 198 -18.66 -15.77 -17.53
CA LYS A 198 -18.16 -17.04 -18.08
C LYS A 198 -16.75 -16.96 -18.71
N ASN A 199 -16.28 -15.76 -19.09
CA ASN A 199 -14.95 -15.55 -19.66
C ASN A 199 -13.86 -15.39 -18.60
N ILE A 200 -14.22 -15.28 -17.33
CA ILE A 200 -13.25 -15.16 -16.24
C ILE A 200 -12.59 -16.50 -15.99
N GLY A 201 -11.25 -16.50 -16.01
CA GLY A 201 -10.47 -17.72 -15.88
C GLY A 201 -9.80 -17.95 -14.54
N ILE A 202 -9.53 -16.87 -13.83
CA ILE A 202 -8.90 -16.85 -12.53
C ILE A 202 -9.74 -15.91 -11.64
N LEU A 203 -10.01 -16.33 -10.41
CA LEU A 203 -10.65 -15.52 -9.39
C LEU A 203 -9.79 -15.58 -8.13
N VAL A 204 -9.39 -14.43 -7.61
CA VAL A 204 -8.68 -14.33 -6.33
C VAL A 204 -9.50 -13.40 -5.43
N VAL A 205 -10.04 -13.95 -4.36
CA VAL A 205 -10.76 -13.18 -3.34
C VAL A 205 -9.89 -13.09 -2.11
N ASN A 206 -9.83 -11.91 -1.48
CA ASN A 206 -9.19 -11.74 -0.19
C ASN A 206 -10.12 -11.07 0.81
N CYS A 207 -10.21 -11.67 2.00
CA CYS A 207 -10.85 -11.15 3.20
C CYS A 207 -10.17 -11.79 4.40
N SER A 208 -9.63 -10.98 5.31
CA SER A 208 -8.74 -11.49 6.35
C SER A 208 -9.50 -12.23 7.43
N LEU A 209 -10.62 -11.66 7.89
CA LEU A 209 -11.26 -12.08 9.14
C LEU A 209 -12.60 -12.83 8.95
N PHE A 210 -13.08 -13.00 7.71
CA PHE A 210 -14.27 -13.82 7.43
C PHE A 210 -14.00 -14.83 6.32
N ASN A 211 -13.82 -16.08 6.72
CA ASN A 211 -13.49 -17.20 5.84
C ASN A 211 -14.48 -18.35 6.03
N PRO A 212 -15.75 -18.20 5.58
CA PRO A 212 -16.79 -19.18 5.80
C PRO A 212 -16.60 -20.45 4.95
N THR A 213 -17.34 -21.51 5.30
CA THR A 213 -17.55 -22.68 4.42
C THR A 213 -19.00 -22.67 3.92
N PRO A 214 -19.29 -22.65 2.60
CA PRO A 214 -18.34 -22.49 1.50
C PRO A 214 -17.70 -21.08 1.47
N SER A 215 -16.54 -20.97 0.81
CA SER A 215 -15.70 -19.76 0.76
C SER A 215 -16.33 -18.60 -0.01
N LEU A 216 -15.84 -17.37 0.20
CA LEU A 216 -16.31 -16.17 -0.52
C LEU A 216 -16.10 -16.31 -2.03
N SER A 217 -14.97 -16.88 -2.44
CA SER A 217 -14.73 -17.20 -3.86
C SER A 217 -15.77 -18.16 -4.44
N ALA A 218 -16.23 -19.16 -3.66
CA ALA A 218 -17.29 -20.08 -4.09
C ALA A 218 -18.65 -19.38 -4.16
N MET A 219 -18.94 -18.42 -3.27
CA MET A 219 -20.14 -17.59 -3.33
C MET A 219 -20.21 -16.80 -4.66
N ILE A 220 -19.09 -16.18 -5.06
CA ILE A 220 -18.98 -15.46 -6.35
C ILE A 220 -19.15 -16.42 -7.53
N VAL A 221 -18.48 -17.58 -7.53
CA VAL A 221 -18.63 -18.60 -8.58
C VAL A 221 -20.08 -19.01 -8.74
N ASN A 222 -20.78 -19.26 -7.63
CA ASN A 222 -22.18 -19.64 -7.63
C ASN A 222 -23.11 -18.51 -8.09
N LYS A 223 -22.90 -17.26 -7.64
CA LYS A 223 -23.72 -16.10 -7.99
C LYS A 223 -23.67 -15.81 -9.49
N TYR A 224 -22.46 -15.73 -10.06
CA TYR A 224 -22.24 -15.31 -11.44
C TYR A 224 -22.18 -16.46 -12.46
N LYS A 225 -22.35 -17.71 -11.99
CA LYS A 225 -22.26 -18.91 -12.82
C LYS A 225 -20.98 -18.92 -13.66
N LEU A 226 -19.86 -18.69 -12.98
CA LEU A 226 -18.54 -18.71 -13.60
C LEU A 226 -18.26 -20.09 -14.21
N ARG A 227 -17.32 -20.15 -15.15
CA ARG A 227 -17.01 -21.39 -15.88
C ARG A 227 -16.58 -22.53 -14.94
N GLY A 228 -16.93 -23.78 -15.30
CA GLY A 228 -16.67 -24.95 -14.45
C GLY A 228 -15.18 -25.29 -14.21
N ASN A 229 -14.27 -24.78 -15.05
CA ASN A 229 -12.82 -24.93 -14.90
C ASN A 229 -12.13 -23.65 -14.39
N ILE A 230 -12.86 -22.81 -13.64
CA ILE A 230 -12.30 -21.63 -13.01
C ILE A 230 -11.23 -21.99 -11.97
N ARG A 231 -10.17 -21.18 -11.89
CA ARG A 231 -9.18 -21.25 -10.82
C ARG A 231 -9.54 -20.21 -9.77
N SER A 232 -10.18 -20.64 -8.70
CA SER A 232 -10.64 -19.77 -7.62
C SER A 232 -9.79 -19.93 -6.36
N PHE A 233 -9.35 -18.81 -5.78
CA PHE A 233 -8.56 -18.76 -4.56
C PHE A 233 -9.22 -17.81 -3.56
N ASN A 234 -9.20 -18.19 -2.28
CA ASN A 234 -9.69 -17.39 -1.17
C ASN A 234 -8.54 -17.17 -0.18
N LEU A 235 -8.07 -15.93 -0.04
CA LEU A 235 -6.95 -15.54 0.81
C LEU A 235 -7.49 -14.95 2.13
N GLY A 236 -7.01 -15.47 3.27
CA GLY A 236 -7.37 -15.00 4.61
C GLY A 236 -6.15 -14.74 5.50
N GLY A 237 -6.35 -14.03 6.62
CA GLY A 237 -5.32 -13.79 7.64
C GLY A 237 -4.10 -12.94 7.20
N MET A 238 -4.19 -12.18 6.10
CA MET A 238 -3.06 -11.40 5.56
C MET A 238 -3.12 -9.89 5.88
N GLY A 239 -4.24 -9.42 6.41
CA GLY A 239 -4.49 -8.01 6.75
C GLY A 239 -4.57 -7.11 5.52
N CYS A 240 -4.40 -5.80 5.74
CA CYS A 240 -4.67 -4.78 4.72
C CYS A 240 -3.75 -4.83 3.49
N SER A 241 -2.61 -5.54 3.55
CA SER A 241 -1.73 -5.72 2.38
C SER A 241 -2.22 -6.81 1.40
N ALA A 242 -3.30 -7.51 1.72
CA ALA A 242 -3.82 -8.63 0.93
C ALA A 242 -4.22 -8.25 -0.50
N GLY A 243 -4.61 -7.00 -0.76
CA GLY A 243 -4.97 -6.53 -2.09
C GLY A 243 -3.80 -6.61 -3.07
N VAL A 244 -2.62 -6.13 -2.66
CA VAL A 244 -1.38 -6.23 -3.46
C VAL A 244 -0.93 -7.68 -3.60
N ILE A 245 -1.07 -8.49 -2.53
CA ILE A 245 -0.74 -9.93 -2.58
C ILE A 245 -1.63 -10.67 -3.59
N ALA A 246 -2.93 -10.34 -3.62
CA ALA A 246 -3.88 -10.94 -4.56
C ALA A 246 -3.57 -10.54 -6.01
N VAL A 247 -3.16 -9.29 -6.26
CA VAL A 247 -2.65 -8.85 -7.56
C VAL A 247 -1.40 -9.63 -7.96
N ASP A 248 -0.45 -9.84 -7.05
CA ASP A 248 0.77 -10.61 -7.31
C ASP A 248 0.45 -12.06 -7.71
N LEU A 249 -0.43 -12.71 -6.95
CA LEU A 249 -0.89 -14.07 -7.26
C LEU A 249 -1.58 -14.12 -8.62
N ALA A 250 -2.46 -13.18 -8.91
CA ALA A 250 -3.13 -13.09 -10.21
C ALA A 250 -2.13 -12.84 -11.36
N LYS A 251 -1.11 -12.00 -11.14
CA LYS A 251 -0.01 -11.75 -12.10
C LYS A 251 0.73 -13.05 -12.43
N ASP A 252 1.13 -13.82 -11.42
CA ASP A 252 1.85 -15.08 -11.60
C ASP A 252 0.98 -16.12 -12.34
N LEU A 253 -0.30 -16.25 -11.97
CA LEU A 253 -1.24 -17.13 -12.66
C LEU A 253 -1.46 -16.70 -14.12
N LEU A 254 -1.46 -15.40 -14.42
CA LEU A 254 -1.54 -14.86 -15.78
C LEU A 254 -0.25 -15.08 -16.59
N GLN A 255 0.90 -15.34 -15.96
CA GLN A 255 2.10 -15.78 -16.69
C GLN A 255 1.93 -17.21 -17.21
N VAL A 256 1.29 -18.06 -16.41
CA VAL A 256 1.06 -19.48 -16.74
C VAL A 256 -0.13 -19.65 -17.70
N HIS A 257 -1.26 -18.99 -17.43
CA HIS A 257 -2.51 -19.17 -18.17
C HIS A 257 -2.70 -18.09 -19.24
N ARG A 258 -2.48 -18.48 -20.50
CA ARG A 258 -2.52 -17.57 -21.65
C ARG A 258 -3.95 -17.12 -22.00
N ASN A 259 -4.04 -15.90 -22.54
CA ASN A 259 -5.24 -15.33 -23.15
C ASN A 259 -6.49 -15.41 -22.27
N THR A 260 -6.39 -15.00 -21.00
CA THR A 260 -7.47 -15.11 -20.02
C THR A 260 -7.64 -13.85 -19.19
N TYR A 261 -8.76 -13.80 -18.46
CA TYR A 261 -9.05 -12.76 -17.48
C TYR A 261 -8.83 -13.31 -16.07
N ALA A 262 -8.29 -12.46 -15.21
CA ALA A 262 -8.26 -12.69 -13.77
C ALA A 262 -9.08 -11.59 -13.08
N VAL A 263 -9.90 -11.96 -12.12
CA VAL A 263 -10.61 -11.01 -11.26
C VAL A 263 -10.02 -11.10 -9.86
N VAL A 264 -9.62 -9.96 -9.31
CA VAL A 264 -9.24 -9.83 -7.90
C VAL A 264 -10.37 -9.10 -7.18
N VAL A 265 -10.90 -9.69 -6.10
CA VAL A 265 -11.88 -9.05 -5.21
C VAL A 265 -11.24 -8.87 -3.85
N SER A 266 -11.17 -7.62 -3.38
CA SER A 266 -10.61 -7.25 -2.08
C SER A 266 -11.71 -6.65 -1.23
N THR A 267 -11.91 -7.19 -0.03
CA THR A 267 -12.89 -6.71 0.93
C THR A 267 -12.49 -7.14 2.34
N GLU A 268 -13.07 -6.52 3.36
CA GLU A 268 -12.97 -7.00 4.73
C GLU A 268 -14.36 -7.02 5.34
N ASN A 269 -14.73 -8.17 5.89
CA ASN A 269 -15.96 -8.30 6.64
C ASN A 269 -15.69 -7.97 8.10
N ILE A 270 -16.40 -6.97 8.61
CA ILE A 270 -16.22 -6.51 9.98
C ILE A 270 -17.39 -6.87 10.89
N THR A 271 -18.47 -7.47 10.37
CA THR A 271 -19.63 -7.90 11.17
C THR A 271 -19.28 -8.88 12.29
N GLN A 272 -18.55 -9.98 12.02
CA GLN A 272 -18.30 -10.99 13.06
C GLN A 272 -17.10 -10.70 13.96
N ASN A 273 -16.25 -9.76 13.55
CA ASN A 273 -14.98 -9.48 14.20
C ASN A 273 -15.01 -8.20 15.01
N TRP A 274 -16.22 -7.67 15.27
CA TRP A 274 -16.41 -6.59 16.20
C TRP A 274 -16.05 -7.04 17.61
N TYR A 275 -15.15 -6.30 18.24
CA TYR A 275 -14.69 -6.63 19.58
C TYR A 275 -15.62 -6.04 20.64
N PHE A 276 -16.19 -6.88 21.50
CA PHE A 276 -17.12 -6.47 22.56
C PHE A 276 -16.44 -6.37 23.94
N GLY A 277 -15.11 -6.34 24.04
CA GLY A 277 -14.38 -6.25 25.31
C GLY A 277 -13.78 -4.86 25.57
N ASN A 278 -13.04 -4.72 26.68
CA ASN A 278 -12.51 -3.42 27.14
C ASN A 278 -10.97 -3.29 26.99
N LYS A 279 -10.30 -4.30 26.41
CA LYS A 279 -8.86 -4.22 26.10
C LYS A 279 -8.59 -3.19 25.00
N LYS A 280 -7.97 -2.05 25.37
CA LYS A 280 -7.72 -0.91 24.46
C LYS A 280 -7.02 -1.27 23.16
N SER A 281 -6.05 -2.20 23.17
CA SER A 281 -5.34 -2.62 21.96
C SER A 281 -6.23 -3.31 20.92
N MET A 282 -7.40 -3.82 21.34
CA MET A 282 -8.39 -4.48 20.49
C MET A 282 -9.60 -3.60 20.13
N LEU A 283 -9.73 -2.43 20.75
CA LEU A 283 -10.80 -1.45 20.44
C LEU A 283 -10.47 -0.60 19.21
N ILE A 284 -9.18 -0.41 18.90
CA ILE A 284 -8.74 0.41 17.77
C ILE A 284 -9.37 -0.06 16.44
N PRO A 285 -9.40 -1.37 16.11
CA PRO A 285 -10.08 -1.85 14.91
C PRO A 285 -11.56 -1.46 14.79
N ASN A 286 -12.33 -1.53 15.87
CA ASN A 286 -13.75 -1.13 15.86
C ASN A 286 -13.93 0.34 15.40
N CYS A 287 -13.01 1.21 15.80
CA CYS A 287 -13.07 2.63 15.47
C CYS A 287 -12.59 2.93 14.04
N LEU A 288 -11.59 2.21 13.52
CA LEU A 288 -10.95 2.53 12.24
C LEU A 288 -11.58 1.83 11.04
N PHE A 289 -11.92 0.55 11.17
CA PHE A 289 -12.36 -0.24 10.03
C PHE A 289 -13.79 0.10 9.62
N ARG A 290 -14.01 0.14 8.31
CA ARG A 290 -15.29 0.50 7.70
C ARG A 290 -15.58 -0.42 6.52
N VAL A 291 -16.87 -0.50 6.17
CA VAL A 291 -17.33 -1.38 5.09
C VAL A 291 -16.83 -0.84 3.75
N GLY A 292 -16.19 -1.70 2.96
CA GLY A 292 -15.72 -1.35 1.62
C GLY A 292 -15.21 -2.56 0.85
N GLY A 293 -15.06 -2.37 -0.46
CA GLY A 293 -14.56 -3.41 -1.33
C GLY A 293 -14.21 -2.92 -2.72
N ALA A 294 -13.36 -3.68 -3.40
CA ALA A 294 -12.93 -3.41 -4.77
C ALA A 294 -12.92 -4.70 -5.60
N ALA A 295 -13.40 -4.62 -6.83
CA ALA A 295 -13.31 -5.66 -7.83
C ALA A 295 -12.44 -5.18 -9.00
N VAL A 296 -11.42 -5.97 -9.36
CA VAL A 296 -10.31 -5.55 -10.23
C VAL A 296 -10.19 -6.55 -11.36
N LEU A 297 -10.33 -6.09 -12.62
CA LEU A 297 -10.23 -6.93 -13.80
C LEU A 297 -8.83 -6.84 -14.42
N LEU A 298 -8.09 -7.93 -14.35
CA LEU A 298 -6.78 -8.10 -14.97
C LEU A 298 -6.87 -8.95 -16.23
N SER A 299 -5.98 -8.69 -17.19
CA SER A 299 -5.90 -9.42 -18.46
C SER A 299 -4.45 -9.59 -18.92
N ASN A 300 -4.14 -10.72 -19.55
CA ASN A 300 -2.91 -10.89 -20.32
C ASN A 300 -3.16 -10.99 -21.84
N LYS A 301 -4.37 -10.62 -22.29
CA LYS A 301 -4.74 -10.67 -23.71
C LYS A 301 -4.18 -9.45 -24.44
N THR A 302 -3.50 -9.68 -25.55
CA THR A 302 -2.93 -8.60 -26.38
C THR A 302 -4.01 -7.61 -26.85
N ALA A 303 -5.22 -8.09 -27.13
CA ALA A 303 -6.35 -7.26 -27.56
C ALA A 303 -6.79 -6.24 -26.49
N ASP A 304 -6.63 -6.56 -25.19
CA ASP A 304 -7.04 -5.66 -24.11
C ASP A 304 -6.06 -4.49 -23.90
N ARG A 305 -4.85 -4.56 -24.46
CA ARG A 305 -3.83 -3.50 -24.33
C ARG A 305 -4.36 -2.11 -24.73
N ARG A 306 -5.20 -2.04 -25.76
CA ARG A 306 -5.74 -0.78 -26.28
C ARG A 306 -6.81 -0.15 -25.39
N ARG A 307 -7.54 -0.97 -24.63
CA ARG A 307 -8.63 -0.49 -23.77
C ARG A 307 -8.25 -0.35 -22.31
N ALA A 308 -7.25 -1.13 -21.86
CA ALA A 308 -6.81 -1.15 -20.48
C ALA A 308 -6.39 0.23 -19.97
N LYS A 309 -6.72 0.50 -18.70
CA LYS A 309 -6.32 1.72 -18.02
C LYS A 309 -4.84 1.71 -17.67
N TYR A 310 -4.33 0.59 -17.16
CA TYR A 310 -2.94 0.48 -16.69
C TYR A 310 -2.26 -0.82 -17.12
N SER A 311 -0.93 -0.83 -17.09
CA SER A 311 -0.11 -2.04 -17.05
C SER A 311 0.59 -2.18 -15.71
N LEU A 312 0.64 -3.40 -15.18
CA LEU A 312 1.43 -3.73 -14.00
C LEU A 312 2.91 -3.80 -14.39
N VAL A 313 3.74 -2.98 -13.75
CA VAL A 313 5.18 -2.87 -14.03
C VAL A 313 5.97 -3.73 -13.05
N HIS A 314 5.78 -3.50 -11.75
CA HIS A 314 6.48 -4.21 -10.69
C HIS A 314 5.55 -4.53 -9.52
N VAL A 315 5.84 -5.65 -8.86
CA VAL A 315 5.28 -5.97 -7.54
C VAL A 315 6.43 -6.38 -6.65
N VAL A 316 6.52 -5.78 -5.46
CA VAL A 316 7.56 -6.05 -4.47
C VAL A 316 6.91 -6.47 -3.16
N ARG A 317 7.32 -7.64 -2.66
CA ARG A 317 6.80 -8.20 -1.41
C ARG A 317 7.86 -8.23 -0.34
N THR A 318 7.51 -7.72 0.84
CA THR A 318 8.33 -7.86 2.05
C THR A 318 7.52 -8.59 3.10
N HIS A 319 8.11 -9.65 3.66
CA HIS A 319 7.53 -10.44 4.74
C HIS A 319 8.49 -10.45 5.93
N LYS A 320 8.00 -10.05 7.10
CA LYS A 320 8.79 -9.97 8.34
C LYS A 320 8.40 -10.99 9.39
N GLY A 321 7.42 -11.87 9.14
CA GLY A 321 6.92 -12.82 10.14
C GLY A 321 7.84 -13.95 10.56
N ALA A 322 9.09 -13.96 10.11
CA ALA A 322 10.14 -14.77 10.74
C ALA A 322 10.69 -14.11 12.01
N ASP A 323 10.41 -12.81 12.22
CA ASP A 323 10.70 -12.07 13.44
C ASP A 323 9.47 -12.12 14.36
N ASP A 324 9.67 -12.53 15.62
CA ASP A 324 8.59 -12.77 16.57
C ASP A 324 7.79 -11.50 16.90
N LYS A 325 8.46 -10.35 17.02
CA LYS A 325 7.79 -9.06 17.28
C LYS A 325 6.93 -8.67 16.09
N ALA A 326 7.45 -8.80 14.87
CA ALA A 326 6.69 -8.54 13.65
C ALA A 326 5.52 -9.52 13.47
N PHE A 327 5.70 -10.79 13.81
CA PHE A 327 4.65 -11.79 13.76
C PHE A 327 3.51 -11.49 14.74
N GLN A 328 3.83 -11.12 15.99
CA GLN A 328 2.87 -10.79 17.05
C GLN A 328 2.32 -9.35 16.96
N CYS A 329 2.75 -8.57 15.97
CA CYS A 329 2.44 -7.14 15.88
C CYS A 329 0.95 -6.84 15.67
N VAL A 330 0.28 -7.68 14.88
CA VAL A 330 -1.15 -7.60 14.59
C VAL A 330 -1.67 -9.02 14.69
N TYR A 331 -2.34 -9.33 15.79
CA TYR A 331 -2.65 -10.70 16.17
C TYR A 331 -4.10 -10.83 16.61
N GLN A 332 -4.78 -11.88 16.16
CA GLN A 332 -6.14 -12.19 16.60
C GLN A 332 -6.05 -13.14 17.79
N GLU A 333 -6.55 -12.71 18.93
CA GLU A 333 -6.51 -13.45 20.20
C GLU A 333 -7.79 -13.21 20.99
N GLN A 334 -7.97 -13.96 22.08
CA GLN A 334 -9.01 -13.69 23.06
C GLN A 334 -8.45 -12.78 24.15
N ASP A 335 -9.29 -11.92 24.71
CA ASP A 335 -9.00 -11.21 25.94
C ASP A 335 -9.12 -12.13 27.17
N ASP A 336 -8.87 -11.57 28.36
CA ASP A 336 -8.86 -12.32 29.62
C ASP A 336 -10.25 -12.90 30.00
N VAL A 337 -11.32 -12.46 29.34
CA VAL A 337 -12.70 -12.93 29.54
C VAL A 337 -13.22 -13.75 28.34
N GLY A 338 -12.34 -14.14 27.41
CA GLY A 338 -12.65 -15.01 26.28
C GLY A 338 -13.28 -14.29 25.07
N LYS A 339 -13.36 -12.96 25.06
CA LYS A 339 -13.86 -12.19 23.91
C LYS A 339 -12.76 -12.07 22.85
N THR A 340 -13.04 -12.58 21.65
CA THR A 340 -12.10 -12.52 20.52
C THR A 340 -11.98 -11.11 19.95
N GLY A 341 -10.76 -10.65 19.73
CA GLY A 341 -10.45 -9.37 19.08
C GLY A 341 -9.14 -9.39 18.32
N VAL A 342 -8.85 -8.33 17.57
CA VAL A 342 -7.56 -8.12 16.90
C VAL A 342 -6.74 -7.13 17.70
N SER A 343 -5.68 -7.61 18.33
CA SER A 343 -4.77 -6.83 19.15
C SER A 343 -3.71 -6.15 18.28
N LEU A 344 -3.54 -4.84 18.46
CA LEU A 344 -2.47 -4.06 17.84
C LEU A 344 -1.35 -3.77 18.85
N SER A 345 -0.14 -4.20 18.51
CA SER A 345 1.05 -3.95 19.33
C SER A 345 1.43 -2.46 19.34
N LYS A 346 2.01 -1.99 20.45
CA LYS A 346 2.59 -0.65 20.56
C LYS A 346 3.81 -0.46 19.64
N ASP A 347 4.46 -1.55 19.25
CA ASP A 347 5.61 -1.54 18.34
C ASP A 347 5.22 -1.41 16.85
N LEU A 348 3.92 -1.32 16.55
CA LEU A 348 3.38 -1.34 15.19
C LEU A 348 4.06 -0.34 14.25
N MET A 349 4.26 0.90 14.70
CA MET A 349 4.86 1.95 13.87
C MET A 349 6.33 1.67 13.58
N ALA A 350 7.10 1.19 14.56
CA ALA A 350 8.51 0.85 14.38
C ALA A 350 8.66 -0.34 13.41
N ILE A 351 7.86 -1.39 13.60
CA ILE A 351 7.83 -2.58 12.75
C ILE A 351 7.41 -2.21 11.31
N ALA A 352 6.43 -1.32 11.16
CA ALA A 352 6.01 -0.80 9.87
C ALA A 352 7.11 -0.02 9.16
N GLY A 353 7.83 0.85 9.88
CA GLY A 353 8.99 1.58 9.36
C GLY A 353 10.11 0.65 8.88
N ASP A 354 10.42 -0.40 9.63
CA ASP A 354 11.44 -1.39 9.24
C ASP A 354 11.02 -2.25 8.03
N ALA A 355 9.74 -2.62 7.96
CA ALA A 355 9.18 -3.31 6.81
C ALA A 355 9.17 -2.41 5.56
N LEU A 356 8.79 -1.14 5.71
CA LEU A 356 8.84 -0.11 4.67
C LEU A 356 10.26 0.05 4.13
N LYS A 357 11.24 0.26 5.01
CA LYS A 357 12.65 0.41 4.66
C LYS A 357 13.15 -0.76 3.82
N THR A 358 12.77 -1.98 4.19
CA THR A 358 13.11 -3.20 3.45
C THR A 358 12.44 -3.24 2.07
N ASN A 359 11.18 -2.81 2.00
CA ASN A 359 10.42 -2.78 0.76
C ASN A 359 11.00 -1.75 -0.23
N ILE A 360 11.19 -0.49 0.20
CA ILE A 360 11.72 0.58 -0.66
C ILE A 360 13.15 0.33 -1.11
N THR A 361 13.94 -0.37 -0.29
CA THR A 361 15.28 -0.85 -0.65
C THR A 361 15.24 -1.80 -1.86
N THR A 362 14.21 -2.63 -1.93
CA THR A 362 14.04 -3.58 -3.04
C THR A 362 13.38 -2.91 -4.25
N LEU A 363 12.46 -1.98 -4.01
CA LEU A 363 11.74 -1.26 -5.06
C LEU A 363 12.61 -0.22 -5.77
N GLY A 364 13.45 0.52 -5.05
CA GLY A 364 14.24 1.63 -5.56
C GLY A 364 14.99 1.33 -6.86
N PRO A 365 15.83 0.28 -6.92
CA PRO A 365 16.56 -0.10 -8.13
C PRO A 365 15.68 -0.45 -9.34
N LEU A 366 14.40 -0.80 -9.11
CA LEU A 366 13.47 -1.15 -10.19
C LEU A 366 12.79 0.08 -10.81
N VAL A 367 12.71 1.21 -10.09
CA VAL A 367 11.83 2.33 -10.47
C VAL A 367 12.53 3.67 -10.58
N LEU A 368 13.63 3.85 -9.84
CA LEU A 368 14.36 5.12 -9.78
C LEU A 368 15.29 5.30 -11.00
N PRO A 369 15.51 6.55 -11.44
CA PRO A 369 16.53 6.87 -12.44
C PRO A 369 17.94 6.40 -12.04
N VAL A 370 18.79 6.13 -13.02
CA VAL A 370 20.18 5.66 -12.79
C VAL A 370 20.97 6.67 -11.94
N SER A 371 20.75 7.98 -12.11
CA SER A 371 21.41 9.03 -11.31
C SER A 371 21.14 8.86 -9.81
N GLU A 372 19.90 8.60 -9.43
CA GLU A 372 19.47 8.35 -8.05
C GLU A 372 20.05 7.04 -7.50
N GLN A 373 20.08 6.00 -8.34
CA GLN A 373 20.67 4.72 -7.96
C GLN A 373 22.17 4.85 -7.67
N LEU A 374 22.90 5.59 -8.52
CA LEU A 374 24.32 5.88 -8.33
C LEU A 374 24.58 6.70 -7.06
N LEU A 375 23.76 7.72 -6.79
CA LEU A 375 23.88 8.56 -5.59
C LEU A 375 23.63 7.75 -4.31
N PHE A 376 22.59 6.94 -4.31
CA PHE A 376 22.28 6.04 -3.19
C PHE A 376 23.43 5.03 -2.96
N PHE A 377 23.92 4.41 -4.02
CA PHE A 377 25.02 3.44 -3.94
C PHE A 377 26.33 4.10 -3.46
N ALA A 378 26.69 5.26 -3.99
CA ALA A 378 27.87 6.03 -3.58
C ALA A 378 27.79 6.39 -2.08
N THR A 379 26.63 6.80 -1.60
CA THR A 379 26.42 7.11 -0.17
C THR A 379 26.54 5.87 0.71
N LEU A 380 26.02 4.72 0.25
CA LEU A 380 26.10 3.45 0.96
C LEU A 380 27.56 2.94 1.05
N VAL A 381 28.32 3.04 -0.03
CA VAL A 381 29.76 2.74 -0.07
C VAL A 381 30.53 3.71 0.82
N GLY A 382 30.25 5.01 0.72
CA GLY A 382 30.89 6.04 1.53
C GLY A 382 30.70 5.80 3.03
N ARG A 383 29.48 5.41 3.46
CA ARG A 383 29.21 5.07 4.86
C ARG A 383 30.03 3.88 5.35
N LYS A 384 30.23 2.90 4.48
CA LYS A 384 30.97 1.67 4.79
C LYS A 384 32.48 1.89 4.86
N LEU A 385 33.02 2.73 3.98
CA LEU A 385 34.47 2.92 3.83
C LEU A 385 35.04 4.09 4.63
N PHE A 386 34.28 5.18 4.81
CA PHE A 386 34.85 6.44 5.31
C PHE A 386 34.21 6.94 6.61
N ASN A 387 32.89 6.82 6.82
CA ASN A 387 32.27 7.28 8.06
C ASN A 387 30.86 6.70 8.31
N ALA A 388 30.72 5.85 9.34
CA ALA A 388 29.43 5.27 9.74
C ALA A 388 28.39 6.33 10.19
N LYS A 389 28.85 7.53 10.61
CA LYS A 389 27.99 8.64 11.06
C LYS A 389 27.33 9.44 9.94
N MET A 390 27.64 9.22 8.65
CA MET A 390 26.91 9.92 7.59
C MET A 390 25.42 9.55 7.61
N LYS A 391 24.55 10.54 7.42
CA LYS A 391 23.10 10.31 7.40
C LYS A 391 22.74 9.40 6.20
N PRO A 392 21.84 8.42 6.39
CA PRO A 392 21.34 7.62 5.27
C PRO A 392 20.68 8.52 4.22
N TYR A 393 21.06 8.36 2.95
CA TYR A 393 20.34 9.00 1.85
C TYR A 393 19.04 8.23 1.58
N ILE A 394 17.91 8.94 1.57
CA ILE A 394 16.60 8.42 1.19
C ILE A 394 16.38 8.85 -0.27
N PRO A 395 16.27 7.89 -1.21
CA PRO A 395 16.06 8.25 -2.61
C PRO A 395 14.77 9.02 -2.84
N ASP A 396 14.79 9.95 -3.80
CA ASP A 396 13.59 10.72 -4.13
C ASP A 396 12.64 9.91 -5.02
N PHE A 397 11.67 9.26 -4.39
CA PHE A 397 10.64 8.49 -5.09
C PHE A 397 9.66 9.36 -5.90
N LYS A 398 9.64 10.69 -5.72
CA LYS A 398 8.83 11.60 -6.56
C LYS A 398 9.34 11.65 -7.99
N LEU A 399 10.62 11.32 -8.22
CA LEU A 399 11.18 11.15 -9.57
C LEU A 399 10.70 9.85 -10.24
N ALA A 400 10.23 8.88 -9.46
CA ALA A 400 9.73 7.60 -9.96
C ALA A 400 8.21 7.58 -10.15
N PHE A 401 7.45 8.38 -9.39
CA PHE A 401 6.00 8.27 -9.36
C PHE A 401 5.32 9.63 -9.33
N GLU A 402 4.32 9.79 -10.19
CA GLU A 402 3.44 10.96 -10.19
C GLU A 402 2.31 10.82 -9.17
N HIS A 403 1.93 9.59 -8.79
CA HIS A 403 0.81 9.32 -7.88
C HIS A 403 1.17 8.27 -6.83
N PHE A 404 0.73 8.52 -5.60
CA PHE A 404 0.97 7.66 -4.45
C PHE A 404 -0.39 7.24 -3.86
N CYS A 405 -0.55 5.93 -3.69
CA CYS A 405 -1.68 5.31 -3.00
C CYS A 405 -1.09 4.62 -1.77
N ILE A 406 -1.08 5.35 -0.66
CA ILE A 406 -0.59 4.89 0.63
C ILE A 406 -1.77 4.38 1.43
N HIS A 407 -1.76 3.08 1.75
CA HIS A 407 -2.85 2.45 2.48
C HIS A 407 -3.36 3.31 3.65
N ALA A 408 -4.64 3.68 3.56
CA ALA A 408 -5.40 4.38 4.59
C ALA A 408 -5.65 3.51 5.85
N GLY A 409 -4.57 3.11 6.53
CA GLY A 409 -4.63 2.33 7.77
C GLY A 409 -5.06 3.15 8.98
N GLY A 410 -4.77 4.46 8.94
CA GLY A 410 -5.03 5.47 9.96
C GLY A 410 -4.11 6.67 9.73
N ARG A 411 -4.46 7.84 10.28
CA ARG A 411 -3.70 9.09 10.08
C ARG A 411 -2.21 8.95 10.36
N ALA A 412 -1.83 8.33 11.48
CA ALA A 412 -0.43 8.18 11.88
C ALA A 412 0.42 7.42 10.83
N VAL A 413 -0.16 6.44 10.13
CA VAL A 413 0.55 5.70 9.07
C VAL A 413 0.82 6.60 7.87
N ILE A 414 -0.16 7.42 7.48
CA ILE A 414 -0.03 8.37 6.37
C ILE A 414 1.01 9.44 6.70
N ASP A 415 0.92 10.05 7.90
CA ASP A 415 1.83 11.09 8.38
C ASP A 415 3.29 10.59 8.43
N GLU A 416 3.50 9.36 8.92
CA GLU A 416 4.82 8.76 9.00
C GLU A 416 5.42 8.48 7.61
N LEU A 417 4.60 8.05 6.65
CA LEU A 417 5.04 7.86 5.26
C LEU A 417 5.32 9.18 4.54
N GLU A 418 4.49 10.19 4.75
CA GLU A 418 4.69 11.54 4.23
C GLU A 418 6.06 12.08 4.66
N LYS A 419 6.35 11.98 5.96
CA LYS A 419 7.61 12.42 6.55
C LYS A 419 8.81 11.60 6.07
N ASN A 420 8.72 10.26 6.12
CA ASN A 420 9.84 9.39 5.76
C ASN A 420 10.20 9.44 4.28
N LEU A 421 9.22 9.65 3.40
CA LEU A 421 9.43 9.73 1.95
C LEU A 421 9.51 11.17 1.44
N GLN A 422 9.43 12.18 2.33
CA GLN A 422 9.47 13.61 1.99
C GLN A 422 8.45 13.98 0.91
N LEU A 423 7.23 13.46 1.08
CA LEU A 423 6.12 13.70 0.18
C LEU A 423 5.44 15.03 0.54
N GLY A 424 4.94 15.72 -0.48
CA GLY A 424 4.09 16.90 -0.28
C GLY A 424 2.59 16.55 -0.12
N PRO A 425 1.76 17.52 0.31
CA PRO A 425 0.33 17.33 0.59
C PRO A 425 -0.46 16.66 -0.55
N THR A 426 -0.18 17.04 -1.80
CA THR A 426 -0.85 16.51 -2.99
C THR A 426 -0.59 15.03 -3.24
N HIS A 427 0.53 14.49 -2.76
CA HIS A 427 0.88 13.07 -2.91
C HIS A 427 0.11 12.19 -1.92
N VAL A 428 -0.17 12.70 -0.71
CA VAL A 428 -0.89 11.96 0.34
C VAL A 428 -2.39 12.24 0.34
N GLU A 429 -2.83 13.25 -0.41
CA GLU A 429 -4.23 13.68 -0.53
C GLU A 429 -5.19 12.50 -0.77
N ALA A 430 -4.90 11.63 -1.74
CA ALA A 430 -5.75 10.48 -2.06
C ALA A 430 -5.95 9.54 -0.86
N SER A 431 -4.90 9.37 -0.05
CA SER A 431 -4.88 8.50 1.14
C SER A 431 -5.68 9.14 2.28
N ARG A 432 -5.48 10.45 2.51
CA ARG A 432 -6.23 11.22 3.51
C ARG A 432 -7.71 11.30 3.18
N MET A 433 -8.06 11.59 1.92
CA MET A 433 -9.46 11.67 1.50
C MET A 433 -10.15 10.30 1.60
N THR A 434 -9.44 9.22 1.24
CA THR A 434 -9.96 7.85 1.38
C THR A 434 -10.26 7.54 2.84
N LEU A 435 -9.32 7.83 3.74
CA LEU A 435 -9.50 7.63 5.17
C LEU A 435 -10.67 8.46 5.72
N HIS A 436 -10.77 9.72 5.32
CA HIS A 436 -11.84 10.60 5.76
C HIS A 436 -13.21 10.13 5.26
N ARG A 437 -13.35 9.85 3.96
CA ARG A 437 -14.65 9.55 3.35
C ARG A 437 -15.13 8.12 3.62
N PHE A 438 -14.22 7.15 3.57
CA PHE A 438 -14.54 5.72 3.57
C PHE A 438 -13.95 4.97 4.77
N GLY A 439 -13.06 5.59 5.55
CA GLY A 439 -12.33 4.93 6.64
C GLY A 439 -11.34 3.89 6.15
N ASN A 440 -10.89 3.03 7.07
CA ASN A 440 -10.00 1.93 6.71
C ASN A 440 -10.82 0.75 6.16
N THR A 441 -10.87 0.60 4.83
CA THR A 441 -11.52 -0.53 4.16
C THR A 441 -10.57 -1.72 3.96
N SER A 442 -9.56 -1.85 4.82
CA SER A 442 -8.55 -2.91 4.79
C SER A 442 -7.84 -2.97 3.41
N SER A 443 -7.86 -4.15 2.77
CA SER A 443 -7.20 -4.42 1.51
C SER A 443 -7.77 -3.68 0.30
N SER A 444 -8.96 -3.08 0.42
CA SER A 444 -9.53 -2.27 -0.66
C SER A 444 -9.09 -0.80 -0.65
N SER A 445 -8.53 -0.28 0.45
CA SER A 445 -8.26 1.17 0.58
C SER A 445 -7.40 1.74 -0.56
N ILE A 446 -6.35 1.01 -0.96
CA ILE A 446 -5.46 1.42 -2.06
C ILE A 446 -6.15 1.55 -3.42
N TRP A 447 -7.33 0.93 -3.59
CA TRP A 447 -8.14 1.08 -4.80
C TRP A 447 -9.08 2.28 -4.72
N TYR A 448 -9.57 2.63 -3.52
CA TYR A 448 -10.29 3.89 -3.31
C TYR A 448 -9.35 5.08 -3.55
N GLU A 449 -8.10 4.99 -3.10
CA GLU A 449 -7.05 5.98 -3.36
C GLU A 449 -6.80 6.16 -4.88
N LEU A 450 -6.65 5.06 -5.62
CA LEU A 450 -6.51 5.11 -7.08
C LEU A 450 -7.77 5.70 -7.74
N GLY A 451 -8.95 5.32 -7.26
CA GLY A 451 -10.24 5.86 -7.72
C GLY A 451 -10.38 7.37 -7.48
N TYR A 452 -9.83 7.88 -6.37
CA TYR A 452 -9.80 9.32 -6.07
C TYR A 452 -8.94 10.06 -7.10
N THR A 453 -7.74 9.54 -7.39
CA THR A 453 -6.84 10.13 -8.38
C THR A 453 -7.45 10.12 -9.79
N GLU A 454 -8.16 9.05 -10.16
CA GLU A 454 -8.95 9.01 -11.40
C GLU A 454 -10.07 10.05 -11.40
N ALA A 455 -10.81 10.19 -10.30
CA ALA A 455 -11.92 11.13 -10.16
C ALA A 455 -11.48 12.59 -10.24
N LYS A 456 -10.29 12.93 -9.70
CA LYS A 456 -9.67 14.26 -9.87
C LYS A 456 -9.18 14.55 -11.29
N GLY A 457 -9.24 13.59 -12.21
CA GLY A 457 -8.76 13.77 -13.59
C GLY A 457 -7.24 13.96 -13.70
N ARG A 458 -6.47 13.56 -12.67
CA ARG A 458 -5.01 13.75 -12.61
C ARG A 458 -4.22 12.67 -13.36
N MET A 459 -4.88 11.60 -13.79
CA MET A 459 -4.24 10.44 -14.39
C MET A 459 -4.03 10.58 -15.91
N ARG A 460 -2.78 10.79 -16.33
CA ARG A 460 -2.39 10.91 -17.74
C ARG A 460 -1.61 9.70 -18.22
N ARG A 461 -1.62 9.47 -19.54
CA ARG A 461 -0.82 8.41 -20.17
C ARG A 461 0.65 8.56 -19.80
N GLY A 462 1.26 7.44 -19.42
CA GLY A 462 2.67 7.38 -19.02
C GLY A 462 2.91 7.57 -17.52
N HIS A 463 1.98 8.19 -16.79
CA HIS A 463 2.08 8.35 -15.34
C HIS A 463 2.21 6.99 -14.66
N ARG A 464 3.06 6.94 -13.64
CA ARG A 464 3.29 5.79 -12.77
C ARG A 464 2.62 6.04 -11.43
N VAL A 465 1.96 4.99 -10.93
CA VAL A 465 1.29 4.98 -9.62
C VAL A 465 1.97 3.96 -8.74
N TRP A 466 2.29 4.35 -7.51
CA TRP A 466 2.77 3.45 -6.49
C TRP A 466 1.68 3.19 -5.45
N GLN A 467 1.19 1.95 -5.41
CA GLN A 467 0.39 1.43 -4.30
C GLN A 467 1.30 0.80 -3.26
N ILE A 468 1.15 1.18 -1.99
CA ILE A 468 1.85 0.58 -0.86
C ILE A 468 0.88 0.23 0.27
N ALA A 469 0.97 -0.99 0.79
CA ALA A 469 0.10 -1.46 1.86
C ALA A 469 0.82 -2.33 2.90
N PHE A 470 0.32 -2.27 4.13
CA PHE A 470 0.83 -2.99 5.30
C PHE A 470 -0.19 -4.01 5.79
N GLY A 471 0.26 -5.12 6.37
CA GLY A 471 -0.64 -6.17 6.86
C GLY A 471 0.01 -7.07 7.90
N SER A 472 -0.78 -7.97 8.48
CA SER A 472 -0.36 -8.84 9.58
C SER A 472 0.77 -9.79 9.17
N GLY A 473 1.55 -10.22 10.18
CA GLY A 473 2.61 -11.20 10.03
C GLY A 473 4.00 -10.65 9.70
N PHE A 474 4.43 -9.45 10.06
CA PHE A 474 4.06 -8.19 9.41
C PHE A 474 4.52 -8.14 7.95
N LYS A 475 3.73 -7.56 7.05
CA LYS A 475 4.00 -7.50 5.61
C LYS A 475 3.96 -6.06 5.12
N CYS A 476 4.82 -5.73 4.16
CA CYS A 476 4.79 -4.46 3.43
C CYS A 476 4.94 -4.77 1.95
N ASN A 477 3.92 -4.44 1.15
CA ASN A 477 3.86 -4.81 -0.27
C ASN A 477 3.60 -3.58 -1.13
N SER A 478 4.26 -3.56 -2.29
CA SER A 478 4.19 -2.47 -3.26
C SER A 478 3.76 -2.99 -4.62
N ALA A 479 2.86 -2.28 -5.29
CA ALA A 479 2.52 -2.47 -6.69
C ALA A 479 2.76 -1.18 -7.47
N VAL A 480 3.38 -1.31 -8.64
CA VAL A 480 3.66 -0.21 -9.55
C VAL A 480 2.84 -0.37 -10.82
N TRP A 481 1.99 0.61 -11.09
CA TRP A 481 1.16 0.68 -12.28
C TRP A 481 1.66 1.78 -13.20
N GLN A 482 1.51 1.59 -14.51
CA GLN A 482 1.72 2.65 -15.49
C GLN A 482 0.44 2.86 -16.29
N ALA A 483 -0.05 4.09 -16.35
CA ALA A 483 -1.23 4.46 -17.12
C ALA A 483 -0.94 4.32 -18.63
N LEU A 484 -1.74 3.50 -19.32
CA LEU A 484 -1.60 3.27 -20.76
C LEU A 484 -2.31 4.33 -21.61
N ARG A 485 -3.15 5.14 -20.97
CA ARG A 485 -3.99 6.18 -21.58
C ARG A 485 -4.28 7.29 -20.57
N ASN A 486 -4.83 8.41 -21.04
CA ASN A 486 -5.46 9.37 -20.15
C ASN A 486 -6.72 8.71 -19.56
N VAL A 487 -6.75 8.54 -18.25
CA VAL A 487 -7.84 7.84 -17.57
C VAL A 487 -8.89 8.87 -17.17
N LYS A 488 -10.12 8.66 -17.62
CA LYS A 488 -11.25 9.53 -17.29
C LYS A 488 -11.89 9.04 -15.98
N PRO A 489 -12.49 9.95 -15.18
CA PRO A 489 -13.33 9.57 -14.06
C PRO A 489 -14.39 8.54 -14.48
N SER A 490 -14.56 7.47 -13.70
CA SER A 490 -15.63 6.50 -13.94
C SER A 490 -16.98 7.12 -13.54
N PRO A 491 -18.04 7.03 -14.38
CA PRO A 491 -19.37 7.51 -14.04
C PRO A 491 -20.01 6.76 -12.85
N LYS A 492 -19.45 5.60 -12.49
CA LYS A 492 -19.87 4.77 -11.36
C LYS A 492 -18.91 4.87 -10.17
N SER A 493 -17.98 5.83 -10.18
CA SER A 493 -17.05 6.00 -9.07
C SER A 493 -17.79 6.49 -7.83
N PRO A 494 -17.57 5.91 -6.64
CA PRO A 494 -18.16 6.39 -5.39
C PRO A 494 -17.65 7.78 -5.00
N TRP A 495 -16.64 8.29 -5.70
CA TRP A 495 -16.10 9.63 -5.48
C TRP A 495 -16.91 10.75 -6.15
N LEU A 496 -17.70 10.47 -7.19
CA LEU A 496 -18.33 11.53 -7.99
C LEU A 496 -19.24 12.46 -7.18
N GLU A 497 -19.94 11.92 -6.19
CA GLU A 497 -20.86 12.67 -5.36
C GLU A 497 -20.16 13.60 -4.35
N CYS A 498 -18.89 13.34 -4.03
CA CYS A 498 -18.18 14.02 -2.95
C CYS A 498 -16.82 14.61 -3.35
N ILE A 499 -16.40 14.47 -4.61
CA ILE A 499 -15.05 14.85 -5.04
C ILE A 499 -14.76 16.35 -4.85
N ASP A 500 -15.77 17.20 -5.01
CA ASP A 500 -15.65 18.66 -4.93
C ASP A 500 -15.98 19.21 -3.54
N SER A 501 -16.86 18.53 -2.78
CA SER A 501 -17.29 18.98 -1.45
C SER A 501 -16.23 18.73 -0.36
N ILE A 502 -15.39 17.70 -0.51
CA ILE A 502 -14.39 17.33 0.50
C ILE A 502 -13.22 18.34 0.57
N LEU A 503 -12.94 19.10 -0.50
CA LEU A 503 -11.84 20.09 -0.48
C LEU A 503 -12.07 21.21 0.54
N GLY A 504 -13.32 21.64 0.75
CA GLY A 504 -13.62 22.74 1.68
C GLY A 504 -13.38 22.37 3.13
N HIS A 505 -13.81 21.17 3.55
CA HIS A 505 -13.71 20.75 4.95
C HIS A 505 -12.29 20.33 5.37
N VAL A 506 -11.51 19.71 4.48
CA VAL A 506 -10.18 19.20 4.85
C VAL A 506 -9.10 20.28 4.76
N ILE A 507 -9.26 21.31 3.91
CA ILE A 507 -8.33 22.46 3.91
C ILE A 507 -8.44 23.25 5.24
N ASP A 508 -9.66 23.44 5.76
CA ASP A 508 -9.85 24.07 7.07
C ASP A 508 -9.28 23.23 8.20
N GLU A 509 -9.47 21.90 8.22
CA GLU A 509 -8.82 21.03 9.21
C GLU A 509 -7.28 20.98 9.04
N MET A 510 -6.76 20.99 7.82
CA MET A 510 -5.31 21.02 7.56
C MET A 510 -4.67 22.32 8.05
N LEU A 511 -5.33 23.47 7.87
CA LEU A 511 -4.86 24.77 8.36
C LEU A 511 -4.99 24.89 9.88
N ILE A 512 -6.09 24.41 10.47
CA ILE A 512 -6.30 24.46 11.93
C ILE A 512 -5.27 23.57 12.66
N ILE A 513 -4.77 22.49 12.06
CA ILE A 513 -3.82 21.59 12.73
C ILE A 513 -2.35 22.07 12.62
N GLU A 514 -1.97 22.88 11.63
CA GLU A 514 -0.64 23.52 11.66
C GLU A 514 -0.49 24.49 12.85
N GLU A 515 -1.56 25.16 13.28
CA GLU A 515 -1.54 25.99 14.51
C GLU A 515 -1.52 25.16 15.80
N VAL A 516 -2.03 23.92 15.80
CA VAL A 516 -2.07 23.03 16.98
C VAL A 516 -0.82 22.14 17.09
N ALA A 517 0.11 22.21 16.13
CA ALA A 517 1.41 21.53 16.17
C ALA A 517 2.36 22.01 17.29
N PHE A 518 1.89 22.82 18.24
CA PHE A 518 2.59 23.18 19.47
C PHE A 518 2.36 22.22 20.65
N VAL A 519 1.56 21.15 20.51
CA VAL A 519 1.34 20.19 21.61
C VAL A 519 1.97 18.83 21.31
N HIS A 520 3.25 18.73 21.66
CA HIS A 520 4.05 17.52 21.66
C HIS A 520 3.73 16.63 22.89
N GLU A 521 2.47 16.19 23.04
CA GLU A 521 2.07 15.28 24.13
C GLU A 521 0.77 14.54 23.77
N LEU A 522 0.89 13.33 23.19
CA LEU A 522 -0.07 12.20 23.32
C LEU A 522 0.34 10.99 22.43
N VAL A 523 1.61 10.60 22.44
CA VAL A 523 2.07 9.23 22.08
C VAL A 523 3.19 8.73 23.04
N LEU A 524 3.46 9.44 24.13
CA LEU A 524 4.41 9.00 25.17
C LEU A 524 3.82 9.34 26.54
N VAL A 525 3.45 8.32 27.31
CA VAL A 525 3.33 8.43 28.76
C VAL A 525 4.50 7.64 29.33
N PRO A 526 5.51 8.28 29.95
CA PRO A 526 6.35 7.59 30.91
C PRO A 526 5.82 7.86 32.32
N LEU A 527 5.36 6.81 32.99
CA LEU A 527 5.36 6.78 34.45
C LEU A 527 6.81 6.60 34.90
N ALA A 528 7.42 7.63 35.49
CA ALA A 528 8.61 7.48 36.31
C ALA A 528 8.55 8.49 37.46
N GLY A 529 8.66 7.98 38.69
CA GLY A 529 8.76 8.76 39.93
C GLY A 529 10.09 9.52 40.06
N PRO A 530 10.28 10.25 41.17
CA PRO A 530 11.24 11.34 41.26
C PRO A 530 12.63 10.81 41.57
N GLU A 531 13.59 11.06 40.68
CA GLU A 531 15.04 11.23 40.96
C GLU A 531 15.80 11.28 39.64
N ALA A 532 16.30 12.46 39.23
CA ALA A 532 17.60 12.64 38.55
C ALA A 532 17.78 14.08 38.03
N PHE A 533 18.55 14.86 38.80
CA PHE A 533 19.59 15.81 38.40
C PHE A 533 19.45 16.65 37.10
N VAL A 534 19.35 17.97 37.31
CA VAL A 534 19.55 19.06 36.34
C VAL A 534 21.05 19.40 36.26
N PRO A 535 21.61 19.65 35.06
CA PRO A 535 22.70 20.60 34.90
C PRO A 535 22.23 21.86 34.15
N GLU A 536 22.50 23.00 34.78
CA GLU A 536 22.37 24.35 34.24
C GLU A 536 23.24 24.52 32.98
N ASN A 537 22.66 25.13 31.94
CA ASN A 537 23.26 26.17 31.08
C ASN A 537 22.53 26.25 29.73
N PHE A 538 21.56 27.16 29.62
CA PHE A 538 21.19 27.75 28.33
C PHE A 538 20.99 29.26 28.51
N VAL A 539 22.02 29.99 28.11
CA VAL A 539 22.06 31.45 28.02
C VAL A 539 21.32 31.91 26.77
N ARG A 540 20.43 32.89 26.95
CA ARG A 540 19.78 33.70 25.91
C ARG A 540 20.82 34.32 24.97
N VAL A 541 20.59 34.26 23.65
CA VAL A 541 21.04 35.31 22.73
C VAL A 541 19.90 35.66 21.78
N THR A 542 19.31 36.83 22.02
CA THR A 542 18.50 37.63 21.09
C THR A 542 19.40 38.64 20.37
N GLY A 543 19.21 38.87 19.06
CA GLY A 543 19.62 40.13 18.41
C GLY A 543 19.92 40.12 16.91
N HIS A 544 19.00 40.75 16.14
CA HIS A 544 19.14 41.58 14.91
C HIS A 544 19.86 41.05 13.64
N SER A 545 19.51 41.40 12.39
CA SER A 545 18.86 42.59 11.79
C SER A 545 18.28 42.33 10.36
N SER A 546 17.04 42.80 10.16
CA SER A 546 16.43 43.56 9.03
C SER A 546 17.03 43.64 7.60
N HIS A 547 16.14 43.53 6.59
CA HIS A 547 16.02 44.50 5.48
C HIS A 547 14.57 44.65 4.97
N LEU A 548 14.16 45.92 4.80
CA LEU A 548 12.86 46.43 4.34
C LEU A 548 12.62 46.25 2.82
N CYS A 549 11.35 46.23 2.42
CA CYS A 549 10.87 47.09 1.33
C CYS A 549 9.40 47.53 1.57
N VAL A 550 9.17 48.83 1.41
CA VAL A 550 7.94 49.60 1.69
C VAL A 550 7.16 49.83 0.40
N GLY A 551 5.82 49.90 0.50
CA GLY A 551 4.95 50.26 -0.63
C GLY A 551 3.51 50.63 -0.26
N GLN A 552 3.36 51.83 0.31
CA GLN A 552 2.24 52.79 0.18
C GLN A 552 0.87 52.59 0.87
N ILE A 553 0.46 53.74 1.42
CA ILE A 553 -0.67 54.10 2.27
C ILE A 553 -1.87 54.55 1.42
N GLY A 554 -3.07 54.33 1.93
CA GLY A 554 -4.28 55.08 1.58
C GLY A 554 -5.33 54.99 2.69
N MET A 555 -5.33 55.94 3.63
CA MET A 555 -6.47 56.24 4.50
C MET A 555 -7.37 57.27 3.82
N GLY A 556 -8.69 57.09 3.94
CA GLY A 556 -9.71 58.03 3.52
C GLY A 556 -10.93 57.97 4.44
N GLU A 557 -10.91 58.86 5.43
CA GLU A 557 -11.97 59.66 6.07
C GLU A 557 -13.33 59.09 6.54
N TRP A 558 -13.71 59.68 7.69
CA TRP A 558 -14.93 59.56 8.47
C TRP A 558 -16.05 60.50 8.00
N SER A 559 -17.29 60.02 8.03
CA SER A 559 -18.53 60.72 8.42
C SER A 559 -19.58 59.61 8.68
N GLY A 560 -20.43 59.58 9.70
CA GLY A 560 -20.94 60.58 10.62
C GLY A 560 -22.45 60.72 10.39
N GLU A 561 -23.29 59.88 11.03
CA GLU A 561 -24.67 60.26 11.40
C GLU A 561 -25.32 59.23 12.37
N MET A 562 -25.78 59.74 13.51
CA MET A 562 -26.65 59.08 14.47
C MET A 562 -28.11 59.27 14.05
N GLY A 563 -28.95 58.27 14.31
CA GLY A 563 -30.41 58.40 14.30
C GLY A 563 -31.04 57.46 15.33
N CYS A 564 -31.44 58.03 16.48
CA CYS A 564 -32.30 57.41 17.48
C CYS A 564 -33.72 57.16 16.95
N GLY A 565 -34.40 56.15 17.49
CA GLY A 565 -35.86 56.06 17.43
C GLY A 565 -36.52 54.90 18.18
N VAL A 566 -36.93 55.16 19.43
CA VAL A 566 -38.21 54.79 20.10
C VAL A 566 -38.54 53.28 20.23
N ASN A 567 -38.84 52.67 21.38
CA ASN A 567 -39.15 53.06 22.77
C ASN A 567 -38.77 51.89 23.71
#